data_AF-A0A8C5T214-F1
#
_entry.id   AF-A0A8C5T214-F1
#
_cell.length_a   1.000
_cell.length_b   1.000
_cell.length_c   1.000
_cell.angle_alpha   90.00
_cell.angle_beta   90.00
_cell.angle_gamma   90.00
#
_symmetry.space_group_name_H-M   'P 1'
#
loop_
_entity.id
_entity.type
_entity.pdbx_description
1 polymer ?
#
loop_
_entity_poly.entity_id
_entity_poly.type
_entity_poly.pdbx_seq_one_letter_code
_entity_poly.pdbx_strand_id
1 'polypeptide(L)'
;MKKICLSENHLHVCCRLAAGNCAPKCQPCCPAPAKRCCTAPAKRCCTMPSKPCCPPAKGKNGSPAQTKRINSSRRACLIARYSFIFAHERMDAEATLRTFICDMELVQRIIYIAALECFRVAKTAFWKIKTTVKHNLSLTHSEPPPLDVAVLDYIIYHKDVYDVFESVHEVICAMDMNPKISYPPVVDFVVITTLIKELCAVAFAMQTLDPPLDVTCGIDGELFNRTMYYRSSDSDHTAGYVAYHVWPPLMENGVVIVKGEVVTRSLVRILLQNMLRESLSLLNPLSQKSFVKLFSCRVFAKRKVEAEAAAVAVVSRLVK
;
A
#
# COMPACT_ATOMS: atom_id res chain seq x y z
N MET A 1 -1.65 -36.14 -24.79
CA MET A 1 -2.86 -35.64 -25.50
C MET A 1 -4.10 -36.38 -25.01
N LYS A 2 -4.91 -35.75 -24.14
CA LYS A 2 -6.38 -35.68 -24.22
C LYS A 2 -6.90 -34.95 -22.97
N LYS A 3 -7.82 -34.03 -23.25
CA LYS A 3 -8.41 -33.03 -22.36
C LYS A 3 -9.26 -33.69 -21.27
N ILE A 4 -9.24 -33.11 -20.07
CA ILE A 4 -10.33 -33.24 -19.09
C ILE A 4 -10.81 -31.83 -18.80
N CYS A 5 -12.02 -31.52 -19.29
CA CYS A 5 -12.84 -30.39 -18.86
C CYS A 5 -13.88 -30.94 -17.87
N LEU A 6 -13.93 -30.37 -16.66
CA LEU A 6 -15.04 -30.38 -15.71
C LEU A 6 -14.79 -29.15 -14.82
N SER A 7 -15.71 -28.31 -14.40
CA SER A 7 -17.14 -28.07 -14.66
C SER A 7 -17.43 -26.81 -13.85
N GLU A 8 -18.08 -25.82 -14.45
CA GLU A 8 -18.62 -24.65 -13.75
C GLU A 8 -19.73 -25.07 -12.78
N ASN A 9 -19.86 -24.35 -11.65
CA ASN A 9 -21.04 -24.40 -10.81
C ASN A 9 -21.34 -23.02 -10.20
N HIS A 10 -22.44 -22.44 -10.68
CA HIS A 10 -23.53 -21.82 -9.93
C HIS A 10 -23.24 -20.69 -8.92
N LEU A 11 -23.83 -19.51 -9.17
CA LEU A 11 -24.97 -19.04 -8.37
C LEU A 11 -25.86 -18.07 -9.17
N HIS A 12 -27.11 -18.47 -9.39
CA HIS A 12 -28.16 -17.74 -10.09
C HIS A 12 -29.47 -17.97 -9.31
N VAL A 13 -29.95 -16.97 -8.57
CA VAL A 13 -31.26 -16.93 -7.85
C VAL A 13 -31.54 -15.45 -7.52
N CYS A 14 -32.71 -14.81 -7.70
CA CYS A 14 -33.94 -15.03 -8.47
C CYS A 14 -34.66 -13.68 -8.51
N CYS A 15 -35.33 -13.36 -9.62
CA CYS A 15 -36.28 -12.26 -9.74
C CYS A 15 -37.63 -12.85 -10.17
N ARG A 16 -38.68 -12.75 -9.34
CA ARG A 16 -40.11 -12.94 -9.71
C ARG A 16 -40.94 -12.04 -8.79
N LEU A 17 -41.56 -10.97 -9.30
CA LEU A 17 -42.89 -10.93 -9.92
C LEU A 17 -44.01 -11.42 -9.00
N ALA A 18 -44.75 -10.46 -8.43
CA ALA A 18 -46.12 -10.63 -7.98
C ALA A 18 -46.96 -9.51 -8.64
N ALA A 19 -48.04 -9.91 -9.31
CA ALA A 19 -49.05 -9.05 -9.92
C ALA A 19 -50.32 -9.06 -9.05
N GLY A 20 -50.98 -7.90 -8.93
CA GLY A 20 -52.28 -7.76 -8.26
C GLY A 20 -52.82 -6.34 -8.42
N ASN A 21 -53.94 -6.21 -9.14
CA ASN A 21 -54.61 -4.99 -9.60
C ASN A 21 -55.13 -4.06 -8.49
N CYS A 22 -55.09 -2.74 -8.74
CA CYS A 22 -56.22 -1.78 -8.60
C CYS A 22 -55.82 -0.37 -9.08
N ALA A 23 -56.61 0.21 -9.98
CA ALA A 23 -56.52 1.61 -10.45
C ALA A 23 -57.38 2.56 -9.57
N PRO A 24 -57.57 3.86 -9.91
CA PRO A 24 -56.60 4.93 -10.15
C PRO A 24 -56.89 6.17 -9.25
N LYS A 25 -55.90 7.03 -8.96
CA LYS A 25 -56.15 8.43 -8.61
C LYS A 25 -55.07 9.35 -9.18
N CYS A 26 -55.50 10.24 -10.06
CA CYS A 26 -54.73 11.34 -10.63
C CYS A 26 -54.80 12.59 -9.72
N GLN A 27 -53.67 13.34 -9.70
CA GLN A 27 -53.50 14.79 -9.48
C GLN A 27 -53.60 15.41 -8.07
N PRO A 28 -53.05 16.64 -7.87
CA PRO A 28 -51.81 17.26 -8.39
C PRO A 28 -50.94 17.82 -7.22
N CYS A 29 -49.71 18.35 -7.41
CA CYS A 29 -49.46 19.80 -7.41
C CYS A 29 -47.94 20.08 -7.44
N CYS A 30 -47.42 20.63 -8.55
CA CYS A 30 -46.26 21.53 -8.52
C CYS A 30 -46.80 22.95 -8.76
N PRO A 31 -46.38 23.97 -8.01
CA PRO A 31 -46.65 25.35 -8.39
C PRO A 31 -45.55 25.84 -9.34
N ALA A 32 -45.96 26.18 -10.57
CA ALA A 32 -45.22 27.14 -11.40
C ALA A 32 -45.85 28.53 -11.20
N PRO A 33 -45.16 29.60 -11.65
CA PRO A 33 -45.83 30.44 -12.62
C PRO A 33 -45.03 30.65 -13.91
N ALA A 34 -45.81 30.82 -14.96
CA ALA A 34 -45.49 30.84 -16.37
C ALA A 34 -44.87 32.15 -16.87
N LYS A 35 -44.25 32.07 -18.06
CA LYS A 35 -44.51 32.89 -19.27
C LYS A 35 -43.83 32.18 -20.45
N ARG A 36 -44.52 31.57 -21.43
CA ARG A 36 -45.50 32.01 -22.45
C ARG A 36 -44.81 32.01 -23.83
N CYS A 37 -45.12 31.00 -24.65
CA CYS A 37 -45.68 31.18 -26.00
C CYS A 37 -45.89 29.81 -26.68
N CYS A 38 -47.15 29.55 -27.05
CA CYS A 38 -47.60 28.41 -27.84
C CYS A 38 -47.94 28.90 -29.26
N THR A 39 -47.68 28.08 -30.28
CA THR A 39 -48.59 27.90 -31.42
C THR A 39 -48.49 26.44 -31.92
N ALA A 40 -49.66 25.84 -32.14
CA ALA A 40 -49.96 24.42 -32.38
C ALA A 40 -49.84 24.02 -33.89
N PRO A 41 -50.22 22.82 -34.37
CA PRO A 41 -50.80 21.66 -33.67
C PRO A 41 -50.20 20.28 -33.98
N ALA A 42 -50.64 19.31 -33.17
CA ALA A 42 -50.23 17.91 -33.15
C ALA A 42 -50.77 17.07 -34.33
N LYS A 43 -49.92 16.15 -34.82
CA LYS A 43 -50.35 14.90 -35.47
C LYS A 43 -49.64 13.71 -34.82
N ARG A 44 -50.41 12.64 -34.70
CA ARG A 44 -50.24 11.41 -33.94
C ARG A 44 -49.48 10.38 -34.78
N CYS A 45 -48.49 9.67 -34.22
CA CYS A 45 -48.19 8.26 -34.53
C CYS A 45 -47.06 7.71 -33.64
N CYS A 46 -47.33 6.58 -32.98
CA CYS A 46 -46.37 5.76 -32.25
C CYS A 46 -45.72 4.75 -33.21
N THR A 47 -44.40 4.55 -33.15
CA THR A 47 -43.69 3.25 -33.33
C THR A 47 -42.17 3.45 -33.13
N MET A 48 -41.56 2.58 -32.32
CA MET A 48 -40.12 2.54 -31.95
C MET A 48 -39.24 1.97 -33.08
N PRO A 49 -37.90 1.83 -32.95
CA PRO A 49 -36.88 2.65 -32.29
C PRO A 49 -35.76 3.07 -33.27
N SER A 50 -35.14 4.25 -33.13
CA SER A 50 -33.87 4.50 -33.82
C SER A 50 -32.93 5.41 -33.02
N LYS A 51 -31.72 4.87 -32.80
CA LYS A 51 -30.43 5.53 -32.57
C LYS A 51 -30.31 6.51 -31.38
N PRO A 52 -29.33 6.29 -30.47
CA PRO A 52 -28.86 7.36 -29.59
C PRO A 52 -28.20 8.46 -30.44
N CYS A 53 -28.84 9.63 -30.51
CA CYS A 53 -28.37 10.83 -31.22
C CYS A 53 -27.29 11.63 -30.47
N CYS A 54 -26.41 10.96 -29.74
CA CYS A 54 -25.27 11.62 -29.09
C CYS A 54 -23.97 10.87 -29.44
N PRO A 55 -23.07 11.43 -30.26
CA PRO A 55 -21.70 10.92 -30.32
C PRO A 55 -21.07 11.07 -28.92
N PRO A 56 -20.23 10.12 -28.46
CA PRO A 56 -19.45 10.32 -27.26
C PRO A 56 -18.63 11.61 -27.44
N ALA A 57 -18.73 12.50 -26.46
CA ALA A 57 -18.03 13.78 -26.48
C ALA A 57 -16.55 13.52 -26.77
N LYS A 58 -16.09 14.01 -27.94
CA LYS A 58 -14.69 14.02 -28.33
C LYS A 58 -13.86 14.50 -27.15
N GLY A 59 -12.85 13.71 -26.79
CA GLY A 59 -11.88 14.04 -25.75
C GLY A 59 -11.42 15.48 -25.93
N LYS A 60 -11.74 16.31 -24.94
CA LYS A 60 -11.13 17.63 -24.83
C LYS A 60 -9.66 17.38 -24.58
N ASN A 61 -8.83 17.60 -25.61
CA ASN A 61 -7.39 17.79 -25.43
C ASN A 61 -7.25 18.95 -24.43
N GLY A 62 -7.03 18.61 -23.16
CA GLY A 62 -6.81 19.60 -22.11
C GLY A 62 -5.61 20.44 -22.49
N SER A 63 -5.67 21.75 -22.24
CA SER A 63 -4.48 22.58 -22.43
C SER A 63 -3.33 22.02 -21.58
N PRO A 64 -2.05 22.20 -21.97
CA PRO A 64 -0.91 21.72 -21.17
C PRO A 64 -0.96 22.17 -19.70
N ALA A 65 -1.53 23.37 -19.45
CA ALA A 65 -1.77 23.88 -18.11
C ALA A 65 -2.82 23.08 -17.32
N GLN A 66 -3.85 22.55 -17.98
CA GLN A 66 -4.87 21.72 -17.36
C GLN A 66 -4.34 20.33 -17.01
N THR A 67 -3.58 19.69 -17.91
CA THR A 67 -2.92 18.39 -17.65
C THR A 67 -1.91 18.51 -16.50
N LYS A 68 -1.11 19.58 -16.48
CA LYS A 68 -0.18 19.87 -15.38
C LYS A 68 -0.89 20.06 -14.04
N ARG A 69 -2.03 20.76 -14.03
CA ARG A 69 -2.85 20.94 -12.81
C ARG A 69 -3.43 19.60 -12.31
N ILE A 70 -3.97 18.77 -13.20
CA ILE A 70 -4.51 17.45 -12.84
C ILE A 70 -3.41 16.55 -12.26
N ASN A 71 -2.22 16.55 -12.86
CA ASN A 71 -1.08 15.79 -12.33
C ASN A 71 -0.62 16.32 -10.97
N SER A 72 -0.61 17.64 -10.76
CA SER A 72 -0.26 18.22 -9.45
C SER A 72 -1.27 17.87 -8.35
N SER A 73 -2.58 17.88 -8.63
CA SER A 73 -3.60 17.49 -7.65
C SER A 73 -3.55 16.00 -7.34
N ARG A 74 -3.31 15.15 -8.35
CA ARG A 74 -3.14 13.70 -8.16
C ARG A 74 -1.91 13.40 -7.30
N ARG A 75 -0.78 14.05 -7.59
CA ARG A 75 0.44 13.96 -6.79
C ARG A 75 0.19 14.34 -5.33
N ALA A 76 -0.45 15.49 -5.08
CA ALA A 76 -0.77 15.93 -3.72
C ALA A 76 -1.70 14.94 -2.99
N CYS A 77 -2.70 14.39 -3.67
CA CYS A 77 -3.61 13.39 -3.11
C CYS A 77 -2.87 12.09 -2.72
N LEU A 78 -1.96 11.61 -3.57
CA LEU A 78 -1.16 10.41 -3.28
C LEU A 78 -0.20 10.62 -2.11
N ILE A 79 0.44 11.79 -2.01
CA ILE A 79 1.29 12.15 -0.87
C ILE A 79 0.46 12.20 0.42
N ALA A 80 -0.73 12.80 0.37
CA ALA A 80 -1.65 12.84 1.51
C ALA A 80 -2.11 11.44 1.92
N ARG A 81 -2.44 10.56 0.95
CA ARG A 81 -2.83 9.18 1.23
C ARG A 81 -1.68 8.38 1.86
N TYR A 82 -0.46 8.53 1.36
CA TYR A 82 0.72 7.91 1.96
C TYR A 82 0.94 8.35 3.42
N SER A 83 0.80 9.65 3.67
CA SER A 83 0.89 10.21 5.03
C SER A 83 -0.25 9.72 5.93
N PHE A 84 -1.46 9.52 5.38
CA PHE A 84 -2.59 8.93 6.10
C PHE A 84 -2.33 7.47 6.48
N ILE A 85 -1.79 6.66 5.56
CA ILE A 85 -1.42 5.26 5.83
C ILE A 85 -0.40 5.21 6.98
N PHE A 86 0.61 6.09 6.96
CA PHE A 86 1.57 6.20 8.05
C PHE A 86 0.93 6.56 9.40
N ALA A 87 -0.07 7.45 9.41
CA ALA A 87 -0.70 7.91 10.63
C ALA A 87 -1.72 6.91 11.21
N HIS A 88 -2.42 6.16 10.35
CA HIS A 88 -3.56 5.32 10.74
C HIS A 88 -3.33 3.84 10.49
N GLU A 89 -3.26 3.42 9.21
CA GLU A 89 -3.13 2.00 8.83
C GLU A 89 -1.91 1.34 9.45
N ARG A 90 -0.80 2.08 9.60
CA ARG A 90 0.39 1.63 10.33
C ARG A 90 0.06 1.32 11.80
N MET A 91 -0.62 2.22 12.50
CA MET A 91 -0.96 2.04 13.91
C MET A 91 -1.90 0.85 14.11
N ASP A 92 -2.85 0.63 13.20
CA ASP A 92 -3.75 -0.53 13.22
C ASP A 92 -3.01 -1.85 12.99
N ALA A 93 -2.05 -1.85 12.05
CA ALA A 93 -1.16 -2.97 11.81
C ALA A 93 -0.26 -3.25 13.02
N GLU A 94 0.30 -2.21 13.67
CA GLU A 94 1.04 -2.35 14.93
C GLU A 94 0.17 -2.98 16.01
N ALA A 95 -1.05 -2.48 16.22
CA ALA A 95 -1.96 -3.01 17.22
C ALA A 95 -2.28 -4.49 16.98
N THR A 96 -2.48 -4.88 15.71
CA THR A 96 -2.75 -6.27 15.32
C THR A 96 -1.54 -7.16 15.55
N LEU A 97 -0.35 -6.76 15.08
CA LEU A 97 0.90 -7.52 15.28
C LEU A 97 1.25 -7.67 16.76
N ARG A 98 0.96 -6.65 17.57
CA ARG A 98 1.20 -6.67 19.03
C ARG A 98 0.39 -7.72 19.79
N THR A 99 -0.67 -8.26 19.19
CA THR A 99 -1.40 -9.40 19.78
C THR A 99 -0.60 -10.71 19.72
N PHE A 100 0.39 -10.78 18.82
CA PHE A 100 1.25 -11.94 18.59
C PHE A 100 2.71 -11.70 19.00
N ILE A 101 3.20 -10.45 18.91
CA ILE A 101 4.59 -10.07 19.11
C ILE A 101 4.71 -9.04 20.23
N CYS A 102 5.46 -9.38 21.30
CA CYS A 102 5.71 -8.45 22.40
C CYS A 102 6.84 -7.44 22.10
N ASP A 103 7.77 -7.78 21.21
CA ASP A 103 8.88 -6.92 20.84
C ASP A 103 8.45 -5.85 19.82
N MET A 104 8.35 -4.61 20.29
CA MET A 104 7.97 -3.47 19.45
C MET A 104 8.97 -3.16 18.34
N GLU A 105 10.27 -3.42 18.57
CA GLU A 105 11.26 -3.22 17.53
C GLU A 105 11.02 -4.18 16.35
N LEU A 106 10.69 -5.45 16.64
CA LEU A 106 10.34 -6.41 15.60
C LEU A 106 9.05 -6.01 14.87
N VAL A 107 8.01 -5.59 15.59
CA VAL A 107 6.75 -5.11 14.98
C VAL A 107 7.01 -3.96 14.00
N GLN A 108 7.79 -2.96 14.39
CA GLN A 108 8.11 -1.82 13.55
C GLN A 108 8.97 -2.20 12.35
N ARG A 109 9.94 -3.12 12.52
CA ARG A 109 10.73 -3.67 11.41
C ARG A 109 9.87 -4.41 10.39
N ILE A 110 8.87 -5.20 10.83
CA ILE A 110 7.92 -5.90 9.94
C ILE A 110 7.17 -4.89 9.07
N ILE A 111 6.64 -3.82 9.68
CA ILE A 111 5.91 -2.77 8.97
C ILE A 111 6.79 -2.03 7.97
N TYR A 112 8.00 -1.65 8.39
CA TYR A 112 8.96 -0.98 7.52
C TYR A 112 9.29 -1.83 6.29
N ILE A 113 9.58 -3.13 6.49
CA ILE A 113 9.85 -4.07 5.40
C ILE A 113 8.62 -4.27 4.52
N ALA A 114 7.42 -4.40 5.08
CA ALA A 114 6.18 -4.49 4.31
C ALA A 114 6.03 -3.28 3.39
N ALA A 115 6.31 -2.07 3.87
CA ALA A 115 6.25 -0.86 3.05
C ALA A 115 7.27 -0.86 1.91
N LEU A 116 8.52 -1.26 2.17
CA LEU A 116 9.55 -1.38 1.13
C LEU A 116 9.16 -2.40 0.05
N GLU A 117 8.69 -3.58 0.48
CA GLU A 117 8.28 -4.65 -0.44
C GLU A 117 7.05 -4.25 -1.27
N CYS A 118 6.08 -3.54 -0.68
CA CYS A 118 4.93 -3.00 -1.41
C CYS A 118 5.37 -2.10 -2.57
N PHE A 119 6.31 -1.18 -2.32
CA PHE A 119 6.82 -0.30 -3.37
C PHE A 119 7.63 -1.06 -4.42
N ARG A 120 8.47 -2.02 -4.01
CA ARG A 120 9.25 -2.85 -4.95
C ARG A 120 8.34 -3.68 -5.86
N VAL A 121 7.34 -4.36 -5.30
CA VAL A 121 6.37 -5.17 -6.04
C VAL A 121 5.52 -4.30 -6.95
N ALA A 122 4.94 -3.21 -6.44
CA ALA A 122 4.10 -2.31 -7.23
C ALA A 122 4.88 -1.68 -8.41
N LYS A 123 6.16 -1.32 -8.20
CA LYS A 123 7.04 -0.85 -9.26
C LYS A 123 7.24 -1.91 -10.32
N THR A 124 7.54 -3.14 -9.92
CA THR A 124 7.71 -4.26 -10.84
C THR A 124 6.43 -4.54 -11.64
N ALA A 125 5.27 -4.55 -10.98
CA ALA A 125 3.96 -4.71 -11.61
C ALA A 125 3.66 -3.59 -12.62
N PHE A 126 3.95 -2.33 -12.26
CA PHE A 126 3.81 -1.20 -13.17
C PHE A 126 4.68 -1.35 -14.42
N TRP A 127 5.95 -1.75 -14.28
CA TRP A 127 6.83 -1.98 -15.43
C TRP A 127 6.34 -3.10 -16.34
N LYS A 128 5.84 -4.22 -15.77
CA LYS A 128 5.21 -5.32 -16.53
C LYS A 128 4.03 -4.79 -17.34
N ILE A 129 3.09 -4.10 -16.69
CA ILE A 129 1.89 -3.53 -17.33
C ILE A 129 2.28 -2.50 -18.40
N LYS A 130 3.17 -1.56 -18.08
CA LYS A 130 3.63 -0.52 -19.01
C LYS A 130 4.24 -1.11 -20.27
N THR A 131 5.05 -2.16 -20.14
CA THR A 131 5.67 -2.84 -21.28
C THR A 131 4.62 -3.52 -22.15
N THR A 132 3.68 -4.24 -21.53
CA THR A 132 2.57 -4.91 -22.24
C THR A 132 1.66 -3.92 -22.96
N VAL A 133 1.24 -2.84 -22.29
CA VAL A 133 0.40 -1.79 -22.88
C VAL A 133 1.12 -1.08 -24.01
N LYS A 134 2.41 -0.75 -23.83
CA LYS A 134 3.24 -0.14 -24.88
C LYS A 134 3.33 -1.02 -26.12
N HIS A 135 3.56 -2.31 -25.94
CA HIS A 135 3.58 -3.27 -27.04
C HIS A 135 2.22 -3.29 -27.77
N ASN A 136 1.11 -3.43 -27.05
CA ASN A 136 -0.22 -3.53 -27.66
C ASN A 136 -0.66 -2.25 -28.37
N LEU A 137 -0.38 -1.09 -27.77
CA LEU A 137 -0.70 0.20 -28.39
C LEU A 137 0.20 0.49 -29.60
N SER A 138 1.46 0.05 -29.61
CA SER A 138 2.35 0.27 -30.76
C SER A 138 1.85 -0.36 -32.06
N LEU A 139 0.99 -1.38 -31.98
CA LEU A 139 0.39 -2.05 -33.15
C LEU A 139 -0.73 -1.24 -33.81
N THR A 140 -1.33 -0.29 -33.08
CA THR A 140 -2.49 0.49 -33.53
C THR A 140 -2.24 2.00 -33.47
N HIS A 141 -1.08 2.42 -32.95
CA HIS A 141 -0.73 3.82 -32.79
C HIS A 141 -0.30 4.42 -34.14
N SER A 142 -1.05 5.43 -34.59
CA SER A 142 -0.74 6.16 -35.83
C SER A 142 -0.90 7.68 -35.67
N GLU A 143 -1.27 8.19 -34.49
CA GLU A 143 -1.67 9.59 -34.29
C GLU A 143 -1.20 10.14 -32.92
N PRO A 144 -0.99 11.47 -32.75
CA PRO A 144 -0.66 12.07 -31.45
C PRO A 144 -1.70 11.72 -30.38
N PRO A 145 -1.33 11.53 -29.09
CA PRO A 145 -0.08 11.93 -28.42
C PRO A 145 1.10 10.94 -28.58
N PRO A 146 2.33 11.29 -28.14
CA PRO A 146 3.46 10.35 -28.11
C PRO A 146 3.10 9.04 -27.41
N LEU A 147 3.60 7.92 -27.92
CA LEU A 147 3.24 6.59 -27.42
C LEU A 147 3.39 6.44 -25.91
N ASP A 148 4.49 6.95 -25.31
CA ASP A 148 4.71 6.85 -23.86
C ASP A 148 3.66 7.62 -23.04
N VAL A 149 3.13 8.74 -23.58
CA VAL A 149 2.05 9.50 -22.96
C VAL A 149 0.73 8.73 -23.09
N ALA A 150 0.44 8.18 -24.27
CA ALA A 150 -0.75 7.36 -24.50
C ALA A 150 -0.79 6.11 -23.62
N VAL A 151 0.36 5.47 -23.39
CA VAL A 151 0.51 4.32 -22.49
C VAL A 151 0.18 4.69 -21.06
N LEU A 152 0.73 5.80 -20.55
CA LEU A 152 0.44 6.25 -19.19
C LEU A 152 -1.02 6.63 -19.02
N ASP A 153 -1.60 7.38 -19.97
CA ASP A 153 -3.02 7.74 -19.95
C ASP A 153 -3.89 6.49 -19.93
N TYR A 154 -3.59 5.49 -20.78
CA TYR A 154 -4.30 4.21 -20.79
C TYR A 154 -4.31 3.55 -19.40
N ILE A 155 -3.15 3.44 -18.75
CA ILE A 155 -3.01 2.83 -17.42
C ILE A 155 -3.80 3.63 -16.36
N ILE A 156 -3.77 4.96 -16.44
CA ILE A 156 -4.48 5.84 -15.51
C ILE A 156 -6.00 5.69 -15.62
N TYR A 157 -6.51 5.55 -16.85
CA TYR A 157 -7.95 5.40 -17.11
C TYR A 157 -8.47 3.98 -16.84
N HIS A 158 -7.66 2.95 -17.05
CA HIS A 158 -8.02 1.55 -16.84
C HIS A 158 -7.43 1.03 -15.52
N LYS A 159 -8.05 1.44 -14.41
CA LYS A 159 -7.58 1.10 -13.05
C LYS A 159 -7.63 -0.41 -12.75
N ASP A 160 -8.46 -1.14 -13.47
CA ASP A 160 -8.65 -2.60 -13.39
C ASP A 160 -7.49 -3.41 -13.98
N VAL A 161 -6.59 -2.76 -14.73
CA VAL A 161 -5.39 -3.41 -15.28
C VAL A 161 -4.41 -3.84 -14.17
N TYR A 162 -4.50 -3.21 -12.98
CA TYR A 162 -3.67 -3.55 -11.84
C TYR A 162 -4.39 -4.50 -10.87
N ASP A 163 -3.89 -5.73 -10.78
CA ASP A 163 -4.32 -6.67 -9.75
C ASP A 163 -3.56 -6.44 -8.44
N VAL A 164 -4.25 -5.80 -7.49
CA VAL A 164 -3.69 -5.54 -6.16
C VAL A 164 -3.49 -6.83 -5.37
N PHE A 165 -4.29 -7.88 -5.60
CA PHE A 165 -4.23 -9.12 -4.83
C PHE A 165 -3.02 -9.96 -5.24
N GLU A 166 -2.67 -9.97 -6.53
CA GLU A 166 -1.42 -10.57 -6.99
C GLU A 166 -0.21 -9.89 -6.32
N SER A 167 -0.21 -8.56 -6.24
CA SER A 167 0.86 -7.81 -5.58
C SER A 167 0.91 -8.05 -4.07
N VAL A 168 -0.24 -8.12 -3.40
CA VAL A 168 -0.31 -8.47 -1.97
C VAL A 168 0.31 -9.85 -1.72
N HIS A 169 0.01 -10.84 -2.56
CA HIS A 169 0.58 -12.17 -2.45
C HIS A 169 2.10 -12.16 -2.65
N GLU A 170 2.60 -11.48 -3.70
CA GLU A 170 4.05 -11.34 -3.93
C GLU A 170 4.76 -10.65 -2.75
N VAL A 171 4.13 -9.65 -2.12
CA VAL A 171 4.68 -8.98 -0.92
C VAL A 171 4.78 -9.93 0.26
N ILE A 172 3.71 -10.69 0.57
CA ILE A 172 3.72 -11.64 1.69
C ILE A 172 4.83 -12.68 1.48
N CYS A 173 4.95 -13.24 0.27
CA CYS A 173 6.03 -14.18 -0.03
C CYS A 173 7.42 -13.54 0.12
N ALA A 174 7.60 -12.29 -0.30
CA ALA A 174 8.87 -11.58 -0.14
C ALA A 174 9.20 -11.32 1.34
N MET A 175 8.19 -10.99 2.15
CA MET A 175 8.34 -10.81 3.58
C MET A 175 8.71 -12.13 4.27
N ASP A 176 8.08 -13.25 3.90
CA ASP A 176 8.39 -14.59 4.44
C ASP A 176 9.83 -15.02 4.16
N MET A 177 10.44 -14.54 3.08
CA MET A 177 11.83 -14.80 2.75
C MET A 177 12.82 -13.84 3.42
N ASN A 178 12.36 -12.81 4.15
CA ASN A 178 13.25 -11.78 4.68
C ASN A 178 13.88 -12.18 6.04
N PRO A 179 15.21 -12.39 6.10
CA PRO A 179 15.87 -12.90 7.30
C PRO A 179 15.79 -11.95 8.52
N LYS A 180 15.48 -10.66 8.32
CA LYS A 180 15.36 -9.71 9.43
C LYS A 180 14.06 -9.90 10.23
N ILE A 181 13.03 -10.51 9.64
CA ILE A 181 11.69 -10.62 10.23
C ILE A 181 11.12 -12.04 10.23
N SER A 182 11.58 -12.92 9.34
CA SER A 182 11.05 -14.29 9.21
C SER A 182 11.57 -15.26 10.26
N TYR A 183 12.52 -14.84 11.09
CA TYR A 183 13.15 -15.75 12.03
C TYR A 183 13.23 -15.21 13.46
N PRO A 184 12.68 -15.94 14.46
CA PRO A 184 11.81 -17.11 14.29
C PRO A 184 10.46 -16.74 13.63
N PRO A 185 9.76 -17.66 12.93
CA PRO A 185 8.44 -17.38 12.35
C PRO A 185 7.41 -17.25 13.46
N VAL A 186 7.11 -16.02 13.88
CA VAL A 186 6.23 -15.74 15.01
C VAL A 186 4.77 -15.55 14.57
N VAL A 187 4.55 -15.02 13.37
CA VAL A 187 3.23 -14.63 12.87
C VAL A 187 3.15 -14.80 11.35
N ASP A 188 1.97 -15.12 10.84
CA ASP A 188 1.67 -15.04 9.41
C ASP A 188 1.42 -13.59 9.03
N PHE A 189 2.15 -13.06 8.05
CA PHE A 189 2.03 -11.66 7.62
C PHE A 189 0.71 -11.34 6.92
N VAL A 190 -0.12 -12.34 6.61
CA VAL A 190 -1.52 -12.14 6.16
C VAL A 190 -2.32 -11.28 7.15
N VAL A 191 -1.98 -11.27 8.45
CA VAL A 191 -2.69 -10.45 9.45
C VAL A 191 -2.61 -8.95 9.20
N ILE A 192 -1.62 -8.47 8.44
CA ILE A 192 -1.47 -7.05 8.05
C ILE A 192 -1.84 -6.79 6.58
N THR A 193 -2.61 -7.69 5.95
CA THR A 193 -3.03 -7.57 4.54
C THR A 193 -3.70 -6.23 4.23
N THR A 194 -4.47 -5.65 5.16
CA THR A 194 -5.09 -4.33 4.97
C THR A 194 -4.05 -3.25 4.69
N LEU A 195 -2.99 -3.18 5.49
CA LEU A 195 -1.88 -2.24 5.30
C LEU A 195 -1.17 -2.51 3.95
N ILE A 196 -0.86 -3.77 3.66
CA ILE A 196 -0.15 -4.18 2.43
C ILE A 196 -0.96 -3.78 1.19
N LYS A 197 -2.27 -4.04 1.21
CA LYS A 197 -3.19 -3.71 0.11
C LYS A 197 -3.22 -2.21 -0.17
N GLU A 198 -3.39 -1.40 0.87
CA GLU A 198 -3.43 0.06 0.74
C GLU A 198 -2.10 0.63 0.23
N LEU A 199 -0.98 0.11 0.74
CA LEU A 199 0.34 0.51 0.27
C LEU A 199 0.60 0.09 -1.18
N CYS A 200 0.26 -1.13 -1.58
CA CYS A 200 0.39 -1.60 -2.96
C CYS A 200 -0.43 -0.74 -3.93
N ALA A 201 -1.65 -0.35 -3.55
CA ALA A 201 -2.51 0.52 -4.35
C ALA A 201 -1.90 1.92 -4.52
N VAL A 202 -1.44 2.53 -3.43
CA VAL A 202 -0.82 3.87 -3.46
C VAL A 202 0.52 3.85 -4.20
N ALA A 203 1.38 2.87 -3.93
CA ALA A 203 2.69 2.74 -4.55
C ALA A 203 2.57 2.56 -6.07
N PHE A 204 1.62 1.74 -6.53
CA PHE A 204 1.35 1.58 -7.97
C PHE A 204 0.88 2.90 -8.59
N ALA A 205 -0.08 3.57 -7.96
CA ALA A 205 -0.57 4.86 -8.45
C ALA A 205 0.54 5.94 -8.49
N MET A 206 1.49 5.90 -7.54
CA MET A 206 2.66 6.76 -7.52
C MET A 206 3.63 6.52 -8.69
N GLN A 207 3.70 5.29 -9.24
CA GLN A 207 4.48 5.02 -10.46
C GLN A 207 3.85 5.61 -11.72
N THR A 208 2.56 5.94 -11.69
CA THR A 208 1.87 6.61 -12.83
C THR A 208 2.09 8.12 -12.87
N LEU A 209 2.78 8.68 -11.88
CA LEU A 209 3.16 10.09 -11.87
C LEU A 209 4.37 10.35 -12.76
N ASP A 210 4.49 11.59 -13.22
CA ASP A 210 5.66 12.09 -13.94
C ASP A 210 6.15 13.38 -13.28
N PRO A 211 7.28 13.35 -12.52
CA PRO A 211 8.10 12.17 -12.20
C PRO A 211 7.42 11.19 -11.21
N PRO A 212 7.82 9.91 -11.19
CA PRO A 212 7.29 8.93 -10.24
C PRO A 212 7.78 9.19 -8.82
N LEU A 213 6.96 8.84 -7.83
CA LEU A 213 7.34 8.84 -6.41
C LEU A 213 7.74 7.44 -5.98
N ASP A 214 8.80 7.33 -5.18
CA ASP A 214 9.29 6.05 -4.67
C ASP A 214 9.81 6.20 -3.23
N VAL A 215 10.05 5.10 -2.56
CA VAL A 215 10.64 5.07 -1.22
C VAL A 215 12.13 4.76 -1.29
N THR A 216 12.90 5.20 -0.29
CA THR A 216 14.28 4.72 -0.12
C THR A 216 14.40 3.76 1.05
N CYS A 217 15.24 2.74 0.87
CA CYS A 217 15.66 1.85 1.93
C CYS A 217 16.84 2.49 2.69
N GLY A 218 16.74 2.59 4.01
CA GLY A 218 17.85 2.90 4.89
C GLY A 218 18.53 1.65 5.46
N ILE A 219 19.71 1.85 6.03
CA ILE A 219 20.57 0.78 6.56
C ILE A 219 20.64 0.89 8.07
N ASP A 220 20.35 -0.20 8.79
CA ASP A 220 20.51 -0.24 10.24
C ASP A 220 21.96 0.10 10.62
N GLY A 221 22.16 0.97 11.60
CA GLY A 221 23.46 1.47 12.02
C GLY A 221 23.98 2.68 11.23
N GLU A 222 23.23 3.21 10.25
CA GLU A 222 23.62 4.44 9.57
C GLU A 222 23.59 5.67 10.48
N LEU A 223 24.31 6.73 10.09
CA LEU A 223 24.24 8.01 10.79
C LEU A 223 22.88 8.64 10.57
N PHE A 224 22.27 9.13 11.65
CA PHE A 224 20.98 9.77 11.60
C PHE A 224 20.99 11.01 10.71
N ASN A 225 20.15 10.98 9.67
CA ASN A 225 19.97 12.09 8.76
C ASN A 225 18.66 12.84 9.03
N ARG A 226 18.76 14.08 9.53
CA ARG A 226 17.63 14.97 9.83
C ARG A 226 16.81 15.40 8.61
N THR A 227 17.38 15.37 7.41
CA THR A 227 16.64 15.72 6.19
C THR A 227 15.73 14.57 5.76
N MET A 228 16.18 13.33 5.94
CA MET A 228 15.47 12.11 5.54
C MET A 228 14.45 11.65 6.57
N TYR A 229 14.72 11.83 7.87
CA TYR A 229 13.98 11.15 8.93
C TYR A 229 13.58 12.04 10.11
N TYR A 230 12.44 11.73 10.70
CA TYR A 230 12.09 12.07 12.07
C TYR A 230 12.59 11.00 13.03
N ARG A 231 12.87 11.38 14.28
CA ARG A 231 13.12 10.44 15.37
C ARG A 231 11.79 10.06 16.01
N SER A 232 11.56 8.76 16.19
CA SER A 232 10.46 8.29 17.02
C SER A 232 10.65 8.73 18.47
N SER A 233 9.54 8.78 19.21
CA SER A 233 9.50 9.18 20.62
C SER A 233 10.33 8.29 21.56
N ASP A 234 10.56 7.03 21.20
CA ASP A 234 11.35 6.06 21.97
C ASP A 234 12.86 6.10 21.65
N SER A 235 13.29 7.06 20.82
CA SER A 235 14.69 7.28 20.48
C SER A 235 15.54 7.83 21.63
N ASP A 236 16.80 7.40 21.66
CA ASP A 236 17.86 8.12 22.37
C ASP A 236 18.30 9.32 21.53
N HIS A 237 17.87 10.52 21.96
CA HIS A 237 18.12 11.77 21.25
C HIS A 237 19.60 12.21 21.29
N THR A 238 20.39 11.61 22.19
CA THR A 238 21.84 11.85 22.26
C THR A 238 22.61 10.96 21.30
N ALA A 239 22.00 9.88 20.81
CA ALA A 239 22.64 8.93 19.92
C ALA A 239 22.68 9.40 18.46
N GLY A 240 23.81 9.16 17.78
CA GLY A 240 24.00 9.50 16.38
C GLY A 240 23.53 8.43 15.38
N TYR A 241 23.27 7.20 15.84
CA TYR A 241 23.06 6.04 14.97
C TYR A 241 21.61 5.58 14.93
N VAL A 242 21.14 5.21 13.74
CA VAL A 242 19.85 4.58 13.52
C VAL A 242 19.92 3.13 13.99
N ALA A 243 19.07 2.76 14.93
CA ALA A 243 18.94 1.37 15.39
C ALA A 243 18.12 0.55 14.38
N TYR A 244 17.01 1.11 13.93
CA TYR A 244 16.14 0.56 12.90
C TYR A 244 15.17 1.62 12.36
N HIS A 245 14.60 1.34 11.19
CA HIS A 245 13.62 2.18 10.53
C HIS A 245 12.19 1.73 10.86
N VAL A 246 11.31 2.71 11.05
CA VAL A 246 9.88 2.50 11.33
C VAL A 246 9.06 2.76 10.07
N TRP A 247 9.43 3.80 9.32
CA TRP A 247 8.73 4.19 8.10
C TRP A 247 9.71 4.73 7.06
N PRO A 248 9.62 4.31 5.78
CA PRO A 248 10.53 4.81 4.77
C PRO A 248 10.20 6.27 4.38
N PRO A 249 11.19 7.05 3.94
CA PRO A 249 10.95 8.38 3.39
C PRO A 249 10.48 8.27 1.95
N LEU A 250 9.57 9.18 1.56
CA LEU A 250 9.07 9.30 0.20
C LEU A 250 9.95 10.28 -0.57
N MET A 251 10.41 9.84 -1.73
CA MET A 251 11.41 10.51 -2.56
C MET A 251 10.85 10.83 -3.95
N GLU A 252 11.32 11.95 -4.50
CA GLU A 252 11.10 12.34 -5.89
C GLU A 252 12.43 12.86 -6.45
N ASN A 253 12.99 12.20 -7.48
CA ASN A 253 14.26 12.62 -8.11
C ASN A 253 15.40 12.89 -7.11
N GLY A 254 15.51 12.07 -6.05
CA GLY A 254 16.54 12.23 -5.01
C GLY A 254 16.23 13.28 -3.94
N VAL A 255 15.08 13.95 -4.00
CA VAL A 255 14.61 14.91 -2.99
C VAL A 255 13.60 14.25 -2.07
N VAL A 256 13.73 14.50 -0.76
CA VAL A 256 12.76 14.05 0.24
C VAL A 256 11.49 14.88 0.15
N ILE A 257 10.37 14.22 -0.15
CA ILE A 257 9.04 14.83 -0.19
C ILE A 257 8.33 14.63 1.15
N VAL A 258 8.43 13.43 1.71
CA VAL A 258 7.92 13.09 3.04
C VAL A 258 9.05 12.40 3.80
N LYS A 259 9.36 12.89 5.00
CA LYS A 259 10.37 12.24 5.84
C LYS A 259 9.87 10.91 6.35
N GLY A 260 10.78 9.96 6.47
CA GLY A 260 10.54 8.69 7.14
C GLY A 260 10.63 8.84 8.65
N GLU A 261 10.57 7.72 9.35
CA GLU A 261 10.68 7.65 10.80
C GLU A 261 11.70 6.57 11.19
N VAL A 262 12.57 6.90 12.16
CA VAL A 262 13.61 6.00 12.66
C VAL A 262 13.71 6.04 14.17
N VAL A 263 14.17 4.92 14.74
CA VAL A 263 14.59 4.85 16.14
C VAL A 263 16.10 4.94 16.20
N THR A 264 16.61 5.78 17.10
CA THR A 264 18.05 5.98 17.30
C THR A 264 18.46 5.48 18.68
N ARG A 265 19.63 4.82 18.76
CA ARG A 265 20.18 4.25 20.01
C ARG A 265 21.69 4.38 20.03
N SER A 266 22.28 4.43 21.23
CA SER A 266 23.73 4.37 21.39
C SER A 266 24.31 3.14 20.67
N LEU A 267 25.46 3.31 20.03
CA LEU A 267 26.12 2.26 19.24
C LEU A 267 26.38 0.99 20.06
N VAL A 268 26.76 1.14 21.34
CA VAL A 268 26.97 0.01 22.25
C VAL A 268 25.70 -0.84 22.38
N ARG A 269 24.53 -0.18 22.45
CA ARG A 269 23.24 -0.86 22.57
C ARG A 269 22.86 -1.58 21.28
N ILE A 270 23.12 -0.96 20.12
CA ILE A 270 22.88 -1.56 18.81
C ILE A 270 23.74 -2.82 18.64
N LEU A 271 25.04 -2.73 18.94
CA LEU A 271 25.96 -3.86 18.85
C LEU A 271 25.55 -5.01 19.78
N LEU A 272 25.22 -4.71 21.05
CA LEU A 272 24.75 -5.73 21.99
C LEU A 272 23.46 -6.42 21.50
N GLN A 273 22.51 -5.68 20.95
CA GLN A 273 21.27 -6.27 20.41
C GLN A 273 21.52 -7.13 19.17
N ASN A 274 22.39 -6.69 18.26
CA ASN A 274 22.74 -7.47 17.07
C ASN A 274 23.47 -8.76 17.45
N MET A 275 24.43 -8.69 18.38
CA MET A 275 25.14 -9.85 18.91
C MET A 275 24.17 -10.85 19.56
N LEU A 276 23.18 -10.37 20.34
CA LEU A 276 22.16 -11.22 20.92
C LEU A 276 21.25 -11.85 19.85
N ARG A 277 20.85 -11.08 18.82
CA ARG A 277 20.02 -11.58 17.71
C ARG A 277 20.76 -12.64 16.88
N GLU A 278 22.03 -12.41 16.55
CA GLU A 278 22.87 -13.39 15.87
C GLU A 278 23.07 -14.64 16.71
N SER A 279 23.38 -14.48 18.00
CA SER A 279 23.51 -15.61 18.93
C SER A 279 22.22 -16.41 19.04
N LEU A 280 21.06 -15.75 19.05
CA LEU A 280 19.75 -16.40 19.01
C LEU A 280 19.53 -17.13 17.69
N SER A 281 19.94 -16.55 16.55
CA SER A 281 19.79 -17.16 15.23
C SER A 281 20.57 -18.47 15.06
N LEU A 282 21.62 -18.66 15.85
CA LEU A 282 22.46 -19.86 15.87
C LEU A 282 21.95 -20.97 16.82
N LEU A 283 20.93 -20.71 17.65
CA LEU A 283 20.35 -21.71 18.56
C LEU A 283 19.36 -22.64 17.82
N ASN A 284 19.23 -23.88 18.26
CA ASN A 284 18.21 -24.79 17.72
C ASN A 284 16.77 -24.27 17.96
N PRO A 285 15.79 -24.55 17.09
CA PRO A 285 14.43 -23.99 17.16
C PRO A 285 13.68 -24.25 18.49
N LEU A 286 13.96 -25.38 19.14
CA LEU A 286 13.41 -25.74 20.46
C LEU A 286 14.02 -24.90 21.59
N SER A 287 15.31 -24.58 21.50
CA SER A 287 16.00 -23.70 22.44
C SER A 287 15.58 -22.24 22.27
N GLN A 288 15.32 -21.80 21.03
CA GLN A 288 14.80 -20.45 20.75
C GLN A 288 13.40 -20.22 21.29
N LYS A 289 12.46 -21.17 21.08
CA LYS A 289 11.11 -21.08 21.66
C LYS A 289 11.14 -20.99 23.18
N SER A 290 12.07 -21.69 23.82
CA SER A 290 12.27 -21.65 25.27
C SER A 290 12.86 -20.31 25.75
N PHE A 291 13.80 -19.75 24.99
CA PHE A 291 14.44 -18.47 25.29
C PHE A 291 13.51 -17.27 25.06
N VAL A 292 12.74 -17.27 23.97
CA VAL A 292 11.70 -16.27 23.69
C VAL A 292 10.60 -16.32 24.75
N LYS A 293 10.19 -17.51 25.21
CA LYS A 293 9.19 -17.66 26.28
C LYS A 293 9.70 -17.18 27.65
N LEU A 294 11.00 -17.32 27.93
CA LEU A 294 11.65 -16.76 29.13
C LEU A 294 11.73 -15.22 29.10
N PHE A 295 11.89 -14.61 27.93
CA PHE A 295 11.89 -13.15 27.78
C PHE A 295 10.48 -12.55 27.61
N SER A 296 9.51 -13.34 27.12
CA SER A 296 8.14 -12.89 26.80
C SER A 296 7.17 -12.98 27.97
N CYS A 297 7.45 -13.75 29.02
CA CYS A 297 6.57 -13.86 30.19
C CYS A 297 7.11 -13.06 31.40
N ARG A 298 6.53 -11.87 31.62
CA ARG A 298 6.48 -11.11 32.89
C ARG A 298 7.74 -11.17 33.78
N VAL A 299 8.68 -10.22 33.66
CA VAL A 299 9.25 -9.40 34.76
C VAL A 299 10.11 -8.24 34.19
N PHE A 300 9.55 -7.23 33.52
CA PHE A 300 10.36 -6.04 33.14
C PHE A 300 9.60 -4.73 33.22
N ALA A 301 9.32 -4.30 34.44
CA ALA A 301 9.23 -2.85 34.74
C ALA A 301 10.28 -2.39 35.78
N LYS A 302 10.98 -3.32 36.46
CA LYS A 302 11.92 -2.96 37.54
C LYS A 302 13.32 -3.59 37.47
N ARG A 303 13.63 -4.42 36.46
CA ARG A 303 14.91 -5.16 36.36
C ARG A 303 15.67 -4.95 35.04
N LYS A 304 15.31 -3.97 34.22
CA LYS A 304 15.93 -3.74 32.89
C LYS A 304 17.44 -3.53 32.98
N VAL A 305 17.89 -2.80 34.01
CA VAL A 305 19.31 -2.51 34.25
C VAL A 305 20.08 -3.73 34.77
N GLU A 306 19.48 -4.53 35.66
CA GLU A 306 20.14 -5.71 36.25
C GLU A 306 20.30 -6.86 35.24
N ALA A 307 19.33 -7.03 34.34
CA ALA A 307 19.44 -8.05 33.29
C ALA A 307 20.34 -7.64 32.13
N GLU A 308 20.38 -6.33 31.80
CA GLU A 308 21.38 -5.80 30.87
C GLU A 308 22.80 -5.99 31.45
N ALA A 309 23.02 -5.76 32.75
CA ALA A 309 24.30 -6.03 33.42
C ALA A 309 24.66 -7.53 33.47
N ALA A 310 23.69 -8.40 33.74
CA ALA A 310 23.90 -9.84 33.75
C ALA A 310 24.22 -10.41 32.35
N ALA A 311 23.57 -9.89 31.30
CA ALA A 311 23.86 -10.27 29.92
C ALA A 311 25.28 -9.85 29.50
N VAL A 312 25.71 -8.63 29.87
CA VAL A 312 27.08 -8.15 29.63
C VAL A 312 28.13 -9.02 30.33
N ALA A 313 27.84 -9.47 31.57
CA ALA A 313 28.74 -10.34 32.33
C ALA A 313 28.84 -11.77 31.73
N VAL A 314 27.75 -12.31 31.18
CA VAL A 314 27.74 -13.62 30.51
C VAL A 314 28.51 -13.55 29.19
N VAL A 315 28.30 -12.51 28.39
CA VAL A 315 29.04 -12.31 27.13
C VAL A 315 30.54 -12.10 27.38
N SER A 316 30.92 -11.35 28.41
CA SER A 316 32.33 -11.14 28.78
C SER A 316 33.06 -12.42 29.22
N ARG A 317 32.32 -13.47 29.63
CA ARG A 317 32.89 -14.79 29.96
C ARG A 317 33.01 -15.71 28.76
N LEU A 318 32.25 -15.47 27.69
CA LEU A 318 32.30 -16.25 26.44
C LEU A 318 33.38 -15.76 25.47
N VAL A 319 33.92 -14.56 25.70
CA VAL A 319 34.97 -13.92 24.87
C VAL A 319 36.39 -14.10 25.47
N LYS A 320 36.54 -14.87 26.56
CA LYS A 320 37.83 -15.32 27.10
C LYS A 320 38.01 -16.80 26.85
#